data_AF-A0A1R2BU42-F1
#
_entry.id   AF-A0A1R2BU42-F1
#
_cell.length_a   1.000
_cell.length_b   1.000
_cell.length_c   1.000
_cell.angle_alpha   90.00
_cell.angle_beta   90.00
_cell.angle_gamma   90.00
#
_symmetry.space_group_name_H-M   'P 1'
#
loop_
_entity.id
_entity.type
_entity.pdbx_description
1 polymer ?
#
loop_
_entity_poly.entity_id
_entity_poly.type
_entity_poly.pdbx_seq_one_letter_code
_entity_poly.pdbx_strand_id
1 'polypeptide(L)'
;MVKVELIEPGSFSVKLLTFYLVLLADVGTNCFSYYVQVVEYSDFDTSYNDQDKESQMGLIILAVQGVLQLIIICWIFLLVWKTFLFKYGLIGILCGEFKVLFISLPIHLLLFGLEKGLRFVLASNEGPIKLWDHPGYEIVYWVRSIFMVYFYLLLFELSLDLGDPVYYKADKWLEVNR
;
A
#
# COMPACT_ATOMS: atom_id res chain seq x y z
N MET A 1 7.26 30.08 26.60
CA MET A 1 6.80 28.73 27.00
C MET A 1 5.78 28.26 25.99
N VAL A 2 6.18 27.40 25.05
CA VAL A 2 5.24 26.74 24.12
C VAL A 2 4.56 25.63 24.92
N LYS A 3 3.25 25.71 25.13
CA LYS A 3 2.48 24.60 25.68
C LYS A 3 2.61 23.44 24.69
N VAL A 4 3.39 22.43 25.05
CA VAL A 4 3.42 21.17 24.33
C VAL A 4 2.09 20.50 24.65
N GLU A 5 1.11 20.63 23.75
CA GLU A 5 -0.09 19.81 23.79
C GLU A 5 0.35 18.36 23.61
N LEU A 6 0.51 17.66 24.74
CA LEU A 6 0.68 16.23 24.77
C LEU A 6 -0.50 15.62 24.02
N ILE A 7 -0.20 14.89 22.95
CA ILE A 7 -1.18 14.13 22.19
C ILE A 7 -1.95 13.28 23.19
N GLU A 8 -3.27 13.45 23.27
CA GLU A 8 -4.10 12.59 24.12
C GLU A 8 -3.86 11.13 23.71
N PRO A 9 -3.38 10.28 24.63
CA PRO A 9 -2.91 8.92 24.30
C PRO A 9 -3.99 8.06 23.64
N GLY A 10 -5.27 8.35 23.90
CA GLY A 10 -6.41 7.72 23.24
C GLY A 10 -6.52 8.03 21.74
N SER A 11 -6.19 9.26 21.32
CA SER A 11 -6.34 9.68 19.91
C SER A 11 -5.31 9.01 19.00
N PHE A 12 -4.08 8.82 19.48
CA PHE A 12 -3.02 8.17 18.70
C PHE A 12 -3.28 6.67 18.52
N SER A 13 -3.63 5.99 19.62
CA SER A 13 -3.91 4.55 19.63
C SER A 13 -5.04 4.17 18.66
N VAL A 14 -6.11 4.99 18.59
CA VAL A 14 -7.23 4.77 17.66
C VAL A 14 -6.80 4.92 16.20
N LYS A 15 -5.94 5.89 15.89
CA LYS A 15 -5.42 6.09 14.52
C LYS A 15 -4.54 4.94 14.06
N LEU A 16 -3.65 4.48 14.95
CA LEU A 16 -2.77 3.35 14.70
C LEU A 16 -3.58 2.05 14.52
N LEU A 17 -4.59 1.83 15.37
CA LEU A 17 -5.53 0.71 15.19
C LEU A 17 -6.25 0.78 13.84
N THR A 18 -6.75 1.96 13.46
CA THR A 18 -7.42 2.17 12.16
C THR A 18 -6.47 1.86 11.00
N PHE A 19 -5.21 2.31 11.10
CA PHE A 19 -4.18 2.02 10.10
C PHE A 19 -3.94 0.51 9.96
N TYR A 20 -3.83 -0.23 11.06
CA TYR A 20 -3.66 -1.68 11.00
C TYR A 20 -4.88 -2.41 10.43
N LEU A 21 -6.09 -1.94 10.70
CA LEU A 21 -7.30 -2.50 10.08
C LEU A 21 -7.29 -2.28 8.56
N VAL A 22 -6.84 -1.12 8.10
CA VAL A 22 -6.68 -0.83 6.67
C VAL A 22 -5.61 -1.73 6.05
N LEU A 23 -4.46 -1.91 6.71
CA LEU A 23 -3.41 -2.82 6.24
C LEU A 23 -3.92 -4.27 6.14
N LEU A 24 -4.67 -4.73 7.15
CA LEU A 24 -5.24 -6.08 7.15
C LEU A 24 -6.28 -6.24 6.03
N ALA A 25 -7.10 -5.22 5.78
CA ALA A 25 -8.04 -5.22 4.66
C ALA A 25 -7.31 -5.25 3.30
N ASP A 26 -6.20 -4.52 3.14
CA ASP A 26 -5.38 -4.55 1.93
C ASP A 26 -4.70 -5.91 1.73
N VAL A 27 -4.15 -6.53 2.78
CA VAL A 27 -3.62 -7.90 2.73
C VAL A 27 -4.72 -8.88 2.33
N GLY A 28 -5.89 -8.82 2.97
CA GLY A 28 -7.02 -9.70 2.68
C GLY A 28 -7.52 -9.57 1.25
N THR A 29 -7.64 -8.34 0.74
CA THR A 29 -8.05 -8.09 -0.66
C THR A 29 -6.98 -8.49 -1.66
N ASN A 30 -5.69 -8.34 -1.36
CA ASN A 30 -4.59 -8.89 -2.18
C ASN A 30 -4.70 -10.42 -2.28
N CYS A 31 -4.87 -11.11 -1.14
CA CYS A 31 -5.04 -12.56 -1.10
C CYS A 31 -6.27 -13.00 -1.91
N PHE A 32 -7.40 -12.31 -1.73
CA PHE A 32 -8.64 -12.62 -2.43
C PHE A 32 -8.55 -12.34 -3.94
N SER A 33 -7.84 -11.28 -4.35
CA SER A 33 -7.64 -10.92 -5.75
C SER A 33 -7.00 -12.04 -6.58
N TYR A 34 -6.21 -12.93 -5.97
CA TYR A 34 -5.63 -14.06 -6.69
C TYR A 34 -6.66 -15.13 -7.08
N TYR A 35 -7.71 -15.28 -6.28
CA TYR A 35 -8.76 -16.25 -6.54
C TYR A 35 -9.81 -15.75 -7.53
N VAL A 36 -10.04 -14.43 -7.59
CA VAL A 36 -10.99 -13.86 -8.53
C VAL A 36 -10.32 -13.66 -9.89
N GLN A 37 -10.84 -14.36 -10.90
CA GLN A 37 -10.38 -14.21 -12.29
C GLN A 37 -10.96 -12.94 -12.89
N VAL A 38 -10.09 -12.10 -13.47
CA VAL A 38 -10.51 -10.99 -14.32
C VAL A 38 -10.70 -11.58 -15.71
N VAL A 39 -11.93 -11.97 -16.04
CA VAL A 39 -12.25 -12.57 -17.34
C VAL A 39 -12.86 -11.51 -18.24
N GLU A 40 -12.20 -11.20 -19.35
CA GLU A 40 -12.89 -10.67 -20.54
C GLU A 40 -12.32 -11.41 -21.75
N TYR A 41 -13.03 -12.45 -22.18
CA TYR A 41 -12.88 -12.96 -23.54
C TYR A 41 -14.26 -13.34 -24.09
N SER A 42 -14.69 -12.53 -25.05
CA SER A 42 -15.83 -12.74 -25.91
C SER A 42 -15.46 -13.75 -27.00
N ASP A 43 -15.78 -15.03 -26.80
CA ASP A 43 -16.22 -15.86 -27.93
C ASP A 43 -16.93 -17.15 -27.50
N PHE A 44 -18.14 -17.29 -28.05
CA PHE A 44 -18.92 -18.51 -28.30
C PHE A 44 -19.63 -19.28 -27.15
N ASP A 45 -20.96 -19.04 -27.07
CA ASP A 45 -22.05 -19.99 -26.75
C ASP A 45 -22.25 -20.58 -25.34
N THR A 46 -21.73 -19.96 -24.27
CA THR A 46 -22.08 -20.40 -22.89
C THR A 46 -22.70 -19.28 -22.07
N SER A 47 -23.95 -19.47 -21.63
CA SER A 47 -24.71 -18.70 -20.63
C SER A 47 -24.22 -17.26 -20.35
N TYR A 48 -24.64 -16.32 -21.21
CA TYR A 48 -24.29 -14.89 -21.21
C TYR A 48 -24.40 -14.17 -19.84
N ASN A 49 -25.16 -14.71 -18.89
CA ASN A 49 -25.54 -13.99 -17.67
C ASN A 49 -24.63 -14.22 -16.46
N ASP A 50 -23.80 -15.27 -16.45
CA ASP A 50 -22.92 -15.58 -15.31
C ASP A 50 -21.47 -15.17 -15.55
N GLN A 51 -20.99 -15.20 -16.79
CA GLN A 51 -19.64 -14.77 -17.16
C GLN A 51 -19.44 -13.25 -16.96
N ASP A 52 -20.47 -12.44 -17.24
CA ASP A 52 -20.45 -10.99 -17.04
C ASP A 52 -20.30 -10.61 -15.56
N LYS A 53 -20.87 -11.40 -14.64
CA LYS A 53 -20.82 -11.12 -13.20
C LYS A 53 -19.44 -11.35 -12.61
N GLU A 54 -18.74 -12.39 -13.05
CA GLU A 54 -17.39 -12.71 -12.57
C GLU A 54 -16.37 -11.65 -13.01
N SER A 55 -16.47 -11.21 -14.28
CA SER A 55 -15.66 -10.11 -14.82
C SER A 55 -15.84 -8.81 -14.04
N GLN A 56 -17.10 -8.43 -13.81
CA GLN A 56 -17.43 -7.24 -13.03
C GLN A 56 -16.90 -7.32 -11.59
N MET A 57 -16.98 -8.50 -10.97
CA MET A 57 -16.44 -8.72 -9.63
C MET A 57 -14.92 -8.54 -9.59
N GLY A 58 -14.20 -9.04 -10.59
CA GLY A 58 -12.75 -8.84 -10.73
C GLY A 58 -12.36 -7.36 -10.84
N LEU A 59 -13.09 -6.58 -11.64
CA LEU A 59 -12.87 -5.14 -11.77
C LEU A 59 -13.17 -4.37 -10.47
N ILE A 60 -14.25 -4.73 -9.76
CA ILE A 60 -14.60 -4.13 -8.46
C ILE A 60 -13.48 -4.38 -7.45
N ILE A 61 -12.95 -5.60 -7.38
CA ILE A 61 -11.85 -5.92 -6.45
C ILE A 61 -10.60 -5.14 -6.80
N LEU A 62 -10.26 -5.03 -8.10
CA LEU A 62 -9.13 -4.22 -8.55
C LEU A 62 -9.30 -2.75 -8.14
N ALA A 63 -10.50 -2.19 -8.32
CA ALA A 63 -10.81 -0.82 -7.92
C ALA A 63 -10.72 -0.63 -6.40
N VAL A 64 -11.29 -1.54 -5.62
CA VAL A 64 -11.20 -1.54 -4.15
C VAL A 64 -9.75 -1.60 -3.70
N GLN A 65 -8.93 -2.45 -4.32
CA GLN A 65 -7.52 -2.59 -4.00
C GLN A 65 -6.73 -1.32 -4.34
N GLY A 66 -7.01 -0.68 -5.48
CA GLY A 66 -6.43 0.62 -5.83
C GLY A 66 -6.79 1.71 -4.82
N VAL A 67 -8.05 1.76 -4.39
CA VAL A 67 -8.51 2.69 -3.35
C VAL A 67 -7.84 2.43 -2.01
N LEU A 68 -7.73 1.16 -1.59
CA LEU A 68 -7.03 0.79 -0.36
C LEU A 68 -5.56 1.22 -0.38
N GLN A 69 -4.87 1.09 -1.52
CA GLN A 69 -3.50 1.58 -1.63
C GLN A 69 -3.38 3.10 -1.50
N LEU A 70 -4.30 3.85 -2.12
CA LEU A 70 -4.34 5.31 -1.93
C LEU A 70 -4.61 5.67 -0.47
N ILE A 71 -5.52 4.95 0.20
CA ILE A 71 -5.82 5.14 1.63
C ILE A 71 -4.56 4.87 2.48
N ILE A 72 -3.81 3.79 2.22
CA ILE A 72 -2.56 3.48 2.93
C ILE A 72 -1.54 4.62 2.75
N ILE A 73 -1.34 5.09 1.53
CA ILE A 73 -0.42 6.21 1.24
C ILE A 73 -0.85 7.47 1.99
N CYS A 74 -2.14 7.80 1.96
CA CYS A 74 -2.69 8.92 2.70
C CYS A 74 -2.46 8.76 4.22
N TRP A 75 -2.64 7.56 4.76
CA TRP A 75 -2.39 7.30 6.18
C TRP A 75 -0.93 7.46 6.56
N ILE A 76 -0.01 6.91 5.78
CA ILE A 76 1.44 7.09 5.97
C ILE A 76 1.77 8.58 5.98
N PHE A 77 1.24 9.32 4.99
CA PHE A 77 1.43 10.76 4.91
C PHE A 77 0.86 11.48 6.14
N LEU A 78 -0.32 11.11 6.63
CA LEU A 78 -0.93 11.69 7.83
C LEU A 78 -0.13 11.39 9.11
N LEU A 79 0.43 10.19 9.24
CA LEU A 79 1.29 9.80 10.37
C LEU A 79 2.57 10.64 10.35
N VAL A 80 3.21 10.76 9.19
CA VAL A 80 4.42 11.55 9.00
C VAL A 80 4.16 13.06 9.14
N TRP A 81 3.02 13.57 8.67
CA TRP A 81 2.65 15.00 8.72
C TRP A 81 2.62 15.56 10.14
N LYS A 82 2.29 14.72 11.13
CA LYS A 82 2.21 15.16 12.53
C LYS A 82 3.59 15.33 13.19
N THR A 83 4.65 14.79 12.59
CA THR A 83 6.02 14.90 13.11
C THR A 83 6.52 16.34 13.11
N PHE A 84 7.47 16.65 13.99
CA PHE A 84 8.06 17.98 14.09
C PHE A 84 8.70 18.41 12.76
N LEU A 85 9.50 17.54 12.14
CA LEU A 85 10.21 17.84 10.90
C LEU A 85 9.29 18.33 9.77
N PHE A 86 8.13 17.69 9.63
CA PHE A 86 7.17 18.08 8.59
C PHE A 86 6.55 19.46 8.88
N LYS A 87 6.17 19.74 10.14
CA LYS A 87 5.57 21.03 10.54
C LYS A 87 6.48 22.24 10.28
N TYR A 88 7.79 22.07 10.41
CA TYR A 88 8.78 23.14 10.20
C TYR A 88 9.37 23.13 8.79
N GLY A 89 8.88 22.28 7.88
CA GLY A 89 9.33 22.24 6.49
C GLY A 89 10.73 21.62 6.29
N LEU A 90 11.25 20.86 7.25
CA LEU A 90 12.55 20.16 7.14
C LEU A 90 12.40 18.83 6.38
N ILE A 91 11.82 18.90 5.18
CA ILE A 91 11.52 17.73 4.33
C ILE A 91 12.82 17.01 3.96
N GLY A 92 13.93 17.72 3.76
CA GLY A 92 15.22 17.10 3.42
C GLY A 92 15.75 16.15 4.50
N ILE A 93 15.67 16.55 5.77
CA ILE A 93 16.09 15.71 6.92
C ILE A 93 15.11 14.57 7.12
N LEU A 94 13.81 14.84 6.96
CA LEU A 94 12.77 13.81 7.05
C LEU A 94 12.93 12.72 5.98
N CYS A 95 13.17 13.11 4.74
CA CYS A 95 13.51 12.18 3.66
C CYS A 95 14.81 11.45 3.96
N GLY A 96 15.73 12.06 4.73
CA GLY A 96 16.98 11.46 5.18
C GLY A 96 16.81 10.36 6.23
N GLU A 97 15.90 10.56 7.17
CA GLU A 97 15.55 9.59 8.22
C GLU A 97 14.71 8.44 7.64
N PHE A 98 13.69 8.77 6.86
CA PHE A 98 12.73 7.81 6.32
C PHE A 98 13.02 7.45 4.86
N LYS A 99 14.30 7.42 4.44
CA LYS A 99 14.71 7.12 3.04
C LYS A 99 14.06 5.83 2.53
N VAL A 100 14.08 4.80 3.36
CA VAL A 100 13.56 3.47 2.98
C VAL A 100 12.06 3.53 2.70
N LEU A 101 11.29 4.30 3.47
CA LEU A 101 9.87 4.53 3.22
C LEU A 101 9.62 5.26 1.90
N PHE A 102 10.29 6.39 1.68
CA PHE A 102 10.10 7.22 0.48
C PHE A 102 10.56 6.52 -0.81
N ILE A 103 11.51 5.59 -0.72
CA ILE A 103 11.95 4.76 -1.84
C ILE A 103 11.03 3.56 -2.03
N SER A 104 10.60 2.90 -0.94
CA SER A 104 9.76 1.70 -1.04
C SER A 104 8.34 2.00 -1.53
N LEU A 105 7.77 3.16 -1.21
CA LEU A 105 6.42 3.56 -1.63
C LEU A 105 6.24 3.62 -3.17
N PRO A 106 7.10 4.34 -3.94
CA PRO A 106 6.99 4.33 -5.39
C PRO A 106 7.31 2.97 -6.00
N ILE A 107 8.24 2.20 -5.42
CA ILE A 107 8.54 0.82 -5.88
C ILE A 107 7.31 -0.08 -5.67
N HIS A 108 6.63 0.03 -4.52
CA HIS A 108 5.40 -0.70 -4.23
C HIS A 108 4.31 -0.40 -5.25
N LEU A 109 4.08 0.88 -5.55
CA LEU A 109 3.09 1.29 -6.56
C LEU A 109 3.46 0.83 -7.97
N LEU A 110 4.74 0.87 -8.32
CA LEU A 110 5.23 0.41 -9.61
C LEU A 110 5.03 -1.10 -9.77
N LEU A 111 5.46 -1.89 -8.79
CA LEU A 111 5.24 -3.34 -8.78
C LEU A 111 3.73 -3.68 -8.75
N PHE A 112 2.94 -2.86 -8.04
CA PHE A 112 1.50 -3.00 -8.02
C PHE A 112 0.89 -2.85 -9.41
N GLY A 113 1.23 -1.75 -10.08
CA GLY A 113 0.75 -1.43 -11.42
C GLY A 113 1.25 -2.42 -12.47
N LEU A 114 2.50 -2.86 -12.38
CA LEU A 114 3.07 -3.86 -13.29
C LEU A 114 2.35 -5.21 -13.18
N GLU A 115 2.17 -5.76 -11.97
CA GLU A 115 1.52 -7.06 -11.83
C GLU A 115 0.04 -7.01 -12.26
N LYS A 116 -0.71 -5.98 -11.84
CA LYS A 116 -2.13 -5.86 -12.22
C LYS A 116 -2.30 -5.52 -13.70
N GLY A 117 -1.42 -4.67 -14.25
CA GLY A 117 -1.43 -4.31 -15.66
C GLY A 117 -1.09 -5.49 -16.56
N LEU A 118 -0.04 -6.25 -16.24
CA LEU A 118 0.30 -7.48 -16.97
C LEU A 118 -0.83 -8.49 -16.88
N ARG A 119 -1.42 -8.68 -15.69
CA ARG A 119 -2.56 -9.58 -15.51
C ARG A 119 -3.74 -9.17 -16.37
N PHE A 120 -4.08 -7.88 -16.41
CA PHE A 120 -5.18 -7.37 -17.24
C PHE A 120 -4.91 -7.62 -18.74
N VAL A 121 -3.73 -7.23 -19.24
CA VAL A 121 -3.38 -7.37 -20.66
C VAL A 121 -3.31 -8.83 -21.11
N LEU A 122 -2.67 -9.70 -20.31
CA LEU A 122 -2.52 -11.12 -20.66
C LEU A 122 -3.85 -11.88 -20.54
N ALA A 123 -4.66 -11.58 -19.52
CA ALA A 123 -5.98 -12.19 -19.37
C ALA A 123 -6.92 -11.82 -20.53
N SER A 124 -6.87 -10.56 -21.00
CA SER A 124 -7.67 -10.11 -22.15
C SER A 124 -7.24 -10.72 -23.50
N ASN A 125 -5.95 -11.04 -23.67
CA ASN A 125 -5.44 -11.54 -24.97
C ASN A 125 -5.44 -13.08 -25.08
N GLU A 126 -5.10 -13.79 -24.00
CA GLU A 126 -4.79 -15.22 -24.06
C GLU A 126 -5.65 -16.09 -23.13
N GLY A 127 -6.49 -15.45 -22.32
CA GLY A 127 -7.34 -16.10 -21.33
C GLY A 127 -6.62 -16.38 -20.00
N PRO A 128 -7.37 -16.56 -18.90
CA PRO A 128 -6.83 -16.61 -17.54
C PRO A 128 -5.96 -17.85 -17.25
N ILE A 129 -6.15 -18.94 -18.00
CA ILE A 129 -5.41 -20.20 -17.81
C ILE A 129 -3.96 -20.05 -18.29
N LYS A 130 -3.76 -19.38 -19.43
CA LYS A 130 -2.43 -19.18 -20.04
C LYS A 130 -1.61 -18.09 -19.37
N LEU A 131 -2.20 -17.31 -18.46
CA LEU A 131 -1.51 -16.27 -17.70
C LEU A 131 -0.28 -16.81 -16.95
N TRP A 132 -0.41 -18.00 -16.36
CA TRP A 132 0.64 -18.64 -15.59
C TRP A 132 1.73 -19.29 -16.45
N ASP A 133 1.47 -19.48 -17.74
CA ASP A 133 2.46 -20.01 -18.69
C ASP A 133 3.46 -18.93 -19.14
N HIS A 134 3.19 -17.65 -18.83
CA HIS A 134 4.09 -16.54 -19.15
C HIS A 134 5.16 -16.37 -18.09
N PRO A 135 6.45 -16.65 -18.39
CA PRO A 135 7.53 -16.54 -17.42
C PRO A 135 7.71 -15.09 -16.91
N GLY A 136 7.37 -14.10 -17.73
CA GLY A 136 7.40 -12.69 -17.34
C GLY A 136 6.40 -12.35 -16.24
N TYR A 137 5.19 -12.93 -16.29
CA TYR A 137 4.18 -12.72 -15.26
C TYR A 137 4.59 -13.40 -13.95
N GLU A 138 5.08 -14.64 -14.01
CA GLU A 138 5.51 -15.39 -12.84
C GLU A 138 6.63 -14.67 -12.07
N ILE A 139 7.64 -14.15 -12.78
CA ILE A 139 8.74 -13.38 -12.16
C ILE A 139 8.20 -12.14 -11.45
N VAL A 140 7.35 -11.36 -12.13
CA VAL A 140 6.77 -10.13 -11.55
C VAL A 140 5.90 -10.46 -10.34
N TYR A 141 5.12 -11.54 -10.41
CA TYR A 141 4.30 -12.04 -9.31
C TYR A 141 5.13 -12.36 -8.07
N TRP A 142 6.23 -13.12 -8.22
CA TRP A 142 7.09 -13.50 -7.10
C TRP A 142 7.82 -12.29 -6.50
N VAL A 143 8.40 -11.44 -7.36
CA VAL A 143 9.09 -10.22 -6.93
C VAL A 143 8.13 -9.32 -6.15
N ARG A 144 6.92 -9.09 -6.67
CA ARG A 144 5.88 -8.33 -5.99
C ARG A 144 5.50 -8.98 -4.65
N SER A 145 5.25 -10.28 -4.63
CA SER A 145 4.79 -10.99 -3.43
C SER A 145 5.80 -10.88 -2.28
N ILE A 146 7.08 -11.10 -2.57
CA ILE A 146 8.16 -10.97 -1.58
C ILE A 146 8.29 -9.51 -1.11
N PHE A 147 8.28 -8.57 -2.07
CA PHE A 147 8.39 -7.15 -1.76
C PHE A 147 7.22 -6.64 -0.92
N MET A 148 6.00 -7.12 -1.17
CA MET A 148 4.80 -6.76 -0.43
C MET A 148 4.89 -7.18 1.05
N VAL A 149 5.40 -8.38 1.33
CA VAL A 149 5.65 -8.82 2.71
C VAL A 149 6.65 -7.90 3.40
N TYR A 150 7.77 -7.60 2.73
CA TYR A 150 8.77 -6.66 3.24
C TYR A 150 8.16 -5.27 3.49
N PHE A 151 7.36 -4.76 2.56
CA PHE A 151 6.74 -3.45 2.63
C PHE A 151 5.79 -3.34 3.84
N TYR A 152 4.96 -4.34 4.11
CA TYR A 152 4.10 -4.30 5.29
C TYR A 152 4.86 -4.36 6.60
N LEU A 153 5.94 -5.14 6.68
CA LEU A 153 6.81 -5.15 7.86
C LEU A 153 7.42 -3.77 8.10
N LEU A 154 7.88 -3.12 7.03
CA LEU A 154 8.40 -1.75 7.10
C LEU A 154 7.33 -0.76 7.55
N LEU A 155 6.10 -0.86 7.06
CA LEU A 155 4.99 0.00 7.50
C LEU A 155 4.64 -0.22 8.97
N PHE A 156 4.69 -1.47 9.42
CA PHE A 156 4.46 -1.82 10.81
C PHE A 156 5.55 -1.23 11.73
N GLU A 157 6.82 -1.45 11.41
CA GLU A 157 7.97 -0.90 12.15
C GLU A 157 7.91 0.62 12.20
N LEU A 158 7.71 1.27 11.05
CA LEU A 158 7.56 2.71 10.94
C LEU A 158 6.42 3.24 11.82
N SER A 159 5.29 2.55 11.85
CA SER A 159 4.14 3.00 12.64
C SER A 159 4.40 2.93 14.15
N LEU A 160 5.23 1.99 14.60
CA LEU A 160 5.69 1.91 15.99
C LEU A 160 6.70 3.01 16.30
N ASP A 161 7.68 3.23 15.42
CA ASP A 161 8.69 4.27 15.57
C ASP A 161 8.07 5.67 15.61
N LEU A 162 7.08 5.93 14.75
CA LEU A 162 6.32 7.18 14.75
C LEU A 162 5.47 7.36 16.01
N GLY A 163 5.23 6.31 16.78
CA GLY A 163 4.58 6.39 18.10
C GLY A 163 5.49 6.96 19.19
N ASP A 164 6.81 7.02 18.97
CA ASP A 164 7.73 7.54 19.97
C ASP A 164 7.58 9.08 20.10
N PRO A 165 7.30 9.61 21.31
CA PRO A 165 7.22 11.05 21.56
C PRO A 165 8.49 11.82 21.16
N VAL A 166 9.64 11.15 21.04
CA VAL A 166 10.93 11.73 20.61
C VAL A 166 10.84 12.37 19.23
N TYR A 167 10.04 11.84 18.29
CA TYR A 167 9.86 12.43 16.95
C TYR A 167 9.06 13.74 16.95
N TYR A 168 8.41 14.08 18.06
CA TYR A 168 7.57 15.27 18.22
C TYR A 168 8.24 16.41 18.99
N LYS A 169 9.39 16.16 19.63
CA LYS A 169 10.15 17.16 20.38
C LYS A 169 11.20 17.83 19.50
N ALA A 170 11.41 19.13 19.69
CA ALA A 170 12.41 19.91 18.96
C ALA A 170 13.84 19.51 19.34
N ASP A 171 14.05 19.12 20.60
CA ASP A 171 15.37 18.90 21.20
C ASP A 171 16.21 17.88 20.40
N LYS A 172 15.60 16.77 19.97
CA LYS A 172 16.25 15.73 19.14
C LYS A 172 16.86 16.31 17.85
N TRP A 173 16.16 17.24 17.21
CA TRP A 173 16.51 17.74 15.88
C TRP A 173 17.41 18.98 15.93
N LEU A 174 17.34 19.75 17.02
CA LEU A 174 18.18 20.93 17.21
C LEU A 174 19.59 20.57 17.68
N GLU A 175 19.76 19.47 18.41
CA GLU A 175 21.09 18.99 18.86
C GLU A 175 21.93 18.44 17.70
N VAL A 176 21.31 17.84 16.69
CA VAL A 176 22.01 17.26 15.52
C VAL A 176 22.60 18.31 14.58
N ASN A 177 22.07 19.55 14.59
CA ASN A 177 22.51 20.65 13.72
C ASN A 177 23.43 21.67 14.43
N ARG A 178 23.93 21.35 15.63
CA ARG A 178 24.88 22.19 16.38
C ARG A 178 26.30 21.65 16.29
#